data_AF-A0A4U3EVD7-F1
#
_entry.id   AF-A0A4U3EVD7-F1
#
_cell.length_a   1.000
_cell.length_b   1.000
_cell.length_c   1.000
_cell.angle_alpha   90.00
_cell.angle_beta   90.00
_cell.angle_gamma   90.00
#
_symmetry.space_group_name_H-M   'P 1'
#
loop_
_entity.id
_entity.type
_entity.pdbx_description
1 polymer ?
#
loop_
_entity_poly.entity_id
_entity_poly.type
_entity_poly.pdbx_seq_one_letter_code
_entity_poly.pdbx_strand_id
1 'polypeptide(L)'
;MKKFIALIVPTALFLSLTLGMSSVQAEDQTVSQVTNIQQEAIYKITPADKEWANFTSKQEKVDATRIPADVLSKMTTDEVVEAVLTYPLLTDIYAFDSTEAGLSVLAEQSDAFRELQTREDAEQKLNERLQMRSLTTENALQPRTIDMLLSDKQISSSQSLQASAVPGSSATVHTVKTPKGSSVTAHKYSPDFTTAEKNELKRTFLSSYPNAQFVSNATVNYNCHSYAFYSRLTTNPYWIEDPSPYMKDGSYAVVFSPVSASIGTRVYFDHPDYTKTHSAVVTGTPSPGSPAQNFTVTSKWGKAPLFKHVAKDSPYSMNNIKLYNAN
;
A
#
# COMPACT_ATOMS: atom_id res chain seq x y z
N MET A 1 28.70 8.17 89.07
CA MET A 1 28.32 9.50 88.55
C MET A 1 28.97 9.70 87.19
N LYS A 2 28.20 10.15 86.18
CA LYS A 2 28.55 10.98 84.98
C LYS A 2 29.95 10.76 84.33
N LYS A 3 30.21 10.72 83.02
CA LYS A 3 29.55 10.73 81.69
C LYS A 3 30.73 10.62 80.66
N PHE A 4 30.41 10.42 79.36
CA PHE A 4 31.23 10.66 78.13
C PHE A 4 32.24 9.58 77.74
N ILE A 5 32.08 8.81 76.64
CA ILE A 5 32.06 9.07 75.18
C ILE A 5 33.42 9.49 74.58
N ALA A 6 34.02 8.60 73.79
CA ALA A 6 34.81 8.83 72.56
C ALA A 6 35.03 7.46 71.87
N LEU A 7 34.24 7.09 70.86
CA LEU A 7 34.46 7.29 69.41
C LEU A 7 35.75 6.60 68.88
N ILE A 8 35.59 5.41 68.31
CA ILE A 8 36.55 4.79 67.39
C ILE A 8 35.79 4.40 66.13
N VAL A 9 36.18 4.99 65.00
CA VAL A 9 35.85 4.58 63.64
C VAL A 9 36.91 3.56 63.20
N PRO A 10 36.52 2.49 62.48
CA PRO A 10 37.08 2.34 61.15
C PRO A 10 36.02 1.96 60.10
N THR A 11 36.13 2.68 58.99
CA THR A 11 35.63 2.43 57.63
C THR A 11 35.49 0.95 57.26
N ALA A 12 34.26 0.54 56.96
CA ALA A 12 33.95 -0.69 56.24
C ALA A 12 33.73 -0.38 54.74
N LEU A 13 34.55 -1.01 53.90
CA LEU A 13 34.43 -1.06 52.44
C LEU A 13 33.06 -1.66 52.06
N PHE A 14 32.20 -0.90 51.39
CA PHE A 14 31.04 -1.45 50.70
C PHE A 14 31.48 -2.02 49.36
N LEU A 15 31.60 -3.35 49.28
CA LEU A 15 31.68 -4.10 48.04
C LEU A 15 30.24 -4.48 47.64
N SER A 16 29.61 -3.69 46.77
CA SER A 16 28.29 -4.02 46.22
C SER A 16 28.44 -5.11 45.16
N LEU A 17 28.14 -6.36 45.53
CA LEU A 17 27.78 -7.39 44.56
C LEU A 17 26.47 -6.99 43.88
N THR A 18 26.55 -6.52 42.65
CA THR A 18 25.38 -6.51 41.75
C THR A 18 25.30 -7.89 41.10
N LEU A 19 24.29 -8.67 41.49
CA LEU A 19 23.83 -9.82 40.74
C LEU A 19 23.30 -9.31 39.40
N GLY A 20 24.13 -9.36 38.37
CA GLY A 20 23.69 -9.23 36.99
C GLY A 20 22.83 -10.44 36.64
N MET A 21 21.52 -10.32 36.85
CA MET A 21 20.57 -11.15 36.12
C MET A 21 20.62 -10.71 34.67
N SER A 22 21.36 -11.45 33.85
CA SER A 22 21.21 -11.37 32.40
C SER A 22 19.81 -11.87 32.06
N SER A 23 18.87 -10.94 31.91
CA SER A 23 17.65 -11.22 31.16
C SER A 23 18.09 -11.56 29.74
N VAL A 24 17.94 -12.83 29.36
CA VAL A 24 17.97 -13.21 27.95
C VAL A 24 16.76 -12.56 27.31
N GLN A 25 16.96 -11.40 26.69
CA GLN A 25 16.07 -10.90 25.66
C GLN A 25 16.23 -11.82 24.46
N ALA A 26 15.30 -12.75 24.31
CA ALA A 26 15.03 -13.34 23.01
C ALA A 26 14.33 -12.26 22.17
N GLU A 27 15.13 -11.39 21.55
CA GLU A 27 14.67 -10.41 20.56
C GLU A 27 14.41 -11.11 19.21
N ASP A 28 13.16 -11.05 18.74
CA ASP A 28 12.69 -10.57 17.42
C ASP A 28 13.67 -10.64 16.21
N GLN A 29 14.47 -11.70 16.10
CA GLN A 29 15.41 -11.89 15.00
C GLN A 29 15.08 -13.14 14.17
N THR A 30 14.31 -14.08 14.71
CA THR A 30 14.06 -15.38 14.06
C THR A 30 12.92 -15.32 13.04
N VAL A 31 11.87 -14.53 13.28
CA VAL A 31 10.67 -14.51 12.41
C VAL A 31 10.91 -13.70 11.14
N SER A 32 11.44 -12.48 11.25
CA SER A 32 11.77 -11.62 10.10
C SER A 32 12.82 -12.26 9.16
N GLN A 33 13.74 -13.08 9.70
CA GLN A 33 14.71 -13.83 8.91
C GLN A 33 14.05 -14.99 8.15
N VAL A 34 13.14 -15.74 8.80
CA VAL A 34 12.44 -16.88 8.18
C VAL A 34 11.53 -16.41 7.03
N THR A 35 10.80 -15.30 7.20
CA THR A 35 9.95 -14.76 6.11
C THR A 35 10.77 -14.27 4.92
N ASN A 36 11.93 -13.65 5.16
CA ASN A 36 12.82 -13.23 4.08
C ASN A 36 13.41 -14.44 3.33
N ILE A 37 13.84 -15.50 4.03
CA ILE A 37 14.37 -16.72 3.41
C ILE A 37 13.32 -17.40 2.52
N GLN A 38 12.04 -17.42 2.94
CA GLN A 38 10.96 -18.00 2.14
C GLN A 38 10.64 -17.17 0.90
N GLN A 39 10.68 -15.83 1.01
CA GLN A 39 10.46 -14.95 -0.14
C GLN A 39 11.59 -15.06 -1.18
N GLU A 40 12.85 -15.10 -0.73
CA GLU A 40 14.05 -15.29 -1.59
C GLU A 40 14.06 -16.65 -2.30
N ALA A 41 13.44 -17.68 -1.72
CA ALA A 41 13.33 -18.99 -2.34
C ALA A 41 12.36 -19.04 -3.54
N ILE A 42 11.37 -18.15 -3.57
CA ILE A 42 10.31 -18.12 -4.59
C ILE A 42 10.63 -17.06 -5.66
N TYR A 43 11.02 -15.86 -5.24
CA TYR A 43 11.30 -14.75 -6.13
C TYR A 43 12.80 -14.49 -6.22
N LYS A 44 13.35 -14.51 -7.44
CA LYS A 44 14.79 -14.30 -7.70
C LYS A 44 15.32 -12.94 -7.26
N ILE A 45 14.42 -11.97 -7.16
CA ILE A 45 14.70 -10.63 -6.67
C ILE A 45 13.50 -10.12 -5.91
N THR A 46 13.78 -9.48 -4.79
CA THR A 46 12.82 -9.04 -3.80
C THR A 46 13.12 -7.59 -3.41
N PRO A 47 12.21 -6.91 -2.70
CA PRO A 47 12.48 -5.59 -2.15
C PRO A 47 13.67 -5.49 -1.19
N ALA A 48 14.17 -6.62 -0.66
CA ALA A 48 15.36 -6.64 0.18
C ALA A 48 16.66 -6.51 -0.61
N ASP A 49 16.63 -6.84 -1.91
CA ASP A 49 17.79 -6.76 -2.80
C ASP A 49 18.07 -5.30 -3.19
N LYS A 50 19.35 -4.92 -3.23
CA LYS A 50 19.76 -3.55 -3.57
C LYS A 50 19.35 -3.19 -5.00
N GLU A 51 19.35 -4.17 -5.88
CA GLU A 51 18.96 -4.06 -7.28
C GLU A 51 17.50 -3.66 -7.46
N TRP A 52 16.63 -3.93 -6.48
CA TRP A 52 15.21 -3.58 -6.55
C TRP A 52 14.98 -2.07 -6.73
N ALA A 53 15.83 -1.25 -6.12
CA ALA A 53 15.76 0.21 -6.25
C ALA A 53 16.07 0.71 -7.67
N ASN A 54 16.73 -0.11 -8.50
CA ASN A 54 17.03 0.24 -9.89
C ASN A 54 15.80 0.13 -10.80
N PHE A 55 14.73 -0.54 -10.36
CA PHE A 55 13.48 -0.59 -11.12
C PHE A 55 12.76 0.75 -11.01
N THR A 56 12.63 1.44 -12.14
CA THR A 56 12.05 2.78 -12.28
C THR A 56 10.60 2.76 -12.77
N SER A 57 10.02 1.57 -12.97
CA SER A 57 8.61 1.43 -13.35
C SER A 57 7.95 0.23 -12.69
N LYS A 58 6.62 0.24 -12.67
CA LYS A 58 5.81 -0.93 -12.29
C LYS A 58 6.14 -2.16 -13.13
N GLN A 59 6.19 -1.99 -14.46
CA GLN A 59 6.39 -3.11 -15.37
C GLN A 59 7.72 -3.84 -15.13
N GLU A 60 8.80 -3.09 -14.89
CA GLU A 60 10.10 -3.67 -14.55
C GLU A 60 10.03 -4.53 -13.27
N LYS A 61 9.31 -4.07 -12.23
CA LYS A 61 9.11 -4.85 -10.99
C LYS A 61 8.26 -6.10 -11.24
N VAL A 62 7.21 -5.99 -12.06
CA VAL A 62 6.37 -7.13 -12.44
C VAL A 62 7.18 -8.16 -13.22
N ASP A 63 7.97 -7.74 -14.21
CA ASP A 63 8.79 -8.64 -15.03
C ASP A 63 9.87 -9.36 -14.20
N ALA A 64 10.44 -8.65 -13.23
CA ALA A 64 11.43 -9.19 -12.30
C ALA A 64 10.87 -10.27 -11.36
N THR A 65 9.56 -10.31 -11.15
CA THR A 65 8.88 -11.22 -10.20
C THR A 65 8.12 -12.36 -10.89
N ARG A 66 8.31 -12.56 -12.19
CA ARG A 66 7.65 -13.63 -12.94
C ARG A 66 8.12 -15.01 -12.52
N ILE A 67 7.17 -15.93 -12.37
CA ILE A 67 7.42 -17.34 -12.05
C ILE A 67 7.05 -18.19 -13.27
N PRO A 68 7.99 -19.01 -13.80
CA PRO A 68 7.69 -19.90 -14.92
C PRO A 68 6.56 -20.89 -14.60
N ALA A 69 5.69 -21.15 -15.58
CA ALA A 69 4.55 -22.05 -15.42
C ALA A 69 4.95 -23.49 -15.06
N ASP A 70 6.10 -23.98 -15.54
CA ASP A 70 6.61 -25.31 -15.22
C ASP A 70 7.14 -25.41 -13.78
N VAL A 71 7.46 -24.28 -13.13
CA VAL A 71 7.77 -24.21 -11.70
C VAL A 71 6.46 -24.22 -10.91
N LEU A 72 5.49 -23.37 -11.25
CA LEU A 72 4.18 -23.28 -10.58
C LEU A 72 3.42 -24.61 -10.60
N SER A 73 3.41 -25.32 -11.73
CA SER A 73 2.73 -26.62 -11.85
C SER A 73 3.28 -27.72 -10.93
N LYS A 74 4.53 -27.56 -10.44
CA LYS A 74 5.16 -28.50 -9.51
C LYS A 74 4.96 -28.10 -8.05
N MET A 75 4.48 -26.88 -7.79
CA MET A 75 4.20 -26.39 -6.45
C MET A 75 2.89 -27.00 -5.92
N THR A 76 2.93 -27.37 -4.64
CA THR A 76 1.75 -27.65 -3.84
C THR A 76 0.91 -26.38 -3.66
N THR A 77 -0.38 -26.52 -3.33
CA THR A 77 -1.24 -25.35 -3.08
C THR A 77 -0.73 -24.52 -1.89
N ASP A 78 -0.14 -25.15 -0.87
CA ASP A 78 0.51 -24.45 0.25
C ASP A 78 1.68 -23.56 -0.20
N GLU A 79 2.52 -24.05 -1.10
CA GLU A 79 3.62 -23.28 -1.69
C GLU A 79 3.11 -22.16 -2.60
N VAL A 80 2.03 -22.39 -3.36
CA VAL A 80 1.39 -21.34 -4.18
C VAL A 80 0.79 -20.25 -3.29
N VAL A 81 0.12 -20.60 -2.18
CA VAL A 81 -0.37 -19.63 -1.19
C VAL A 81 0.78 -18.82 -0.60
N GLU A 82 1.90 -19.46 -0.27
CA GLU A 82 3.10 -18.75 0.20
C GLU A 82 3.63 -17.78 -0.85
N ALA A 83 3.71 -18.21 -2.12
CA ALA A 83 4.13 -17.35 -3.22
C ALA A 83 3.21 -16.13 -3.39
N VAL A 84 1.90 -16.30 -3.24
CA VAL A 84 0.94 -15.17 -3.28
C VAL A 84 1.18 -14.21 -2.11
N LEU A 85 1.28 -14.73 -0.88
CA LEU A 85 1.40 -13.90 0.32
C LEU A 85 2.75 -13.20 0.46
N THR A 86 3.78 -13.72 -0.21
CA THR A 86 5.12 -13.13 -0.29
C THR A 86 5.38 -12.40 -1.61
N TYR A 87 4.38 -12.27 -2.48
CA TYR A 87 4.53 -11.56 -3.74
C TYR A 87 4.97 -10.11 -3.49
N PRO A 88 6.11 -9.64 -4.06
CA PRO A 88 6.66 -8.31 -3.77
C PRO A 88 5.71 -7.14 -3.98
N LEU A 89 4.74 -7.26 -4.89
CA LEU A 89 3.75 -6.22 -5.19
C LEU A 89 2.35 -6.54 -4.64
N LEU A 90 2.22 -7.50 -3.70
CA LEU A 90 0.92 -7.87 -3.11
C LEU A 90 0.18 -6.67 -2.52
N THR A 91 0.93 -5.72 -1.93
CA THR A 91 0.35 -4.52 -1.31
C THR A 91 -0.41 -3.62 -2.30
N ASP A 92 -0.20 -3.78 -3.61
CA ASP A 92 -0.90 -3.01 -4.65
C ASP A 92 -2.41 -3.20 -4.60
N ILE A 93 -2.93 -4.30 -4.05
CA ILE A 93 -4.38 -4.52 -3.91
C ILE A 93 -5.08 -3.43 -3.08
N TYR A 94 -4.32 -2.70 -2.24
CA TYR A 94 -4.83 -1.58 -1.44
C TYR A 94 -4.78 -0.23 -2.16
N ALA A 95 -4.16 -0.16 -3.35
CA ALA A 95 -4.04 1.06 -4.14
C ALA A 95 -5.28 1.39 -4.97
N PHE A 96 -6.30 0.53 -4.98
CA PHE A 96 -7.49 0.70 -5.80
C PHE A 96 -8.71 1.08 -4.96
N ASP A 97 -9.70 1.68 -5.63
CA ASP A 97 -10.92 2.17 -5.00
C ASP A 97 -11.86 1.02 -4.58
N SER A 98 -11.69 -0.17 -5.16
CA SER A 98 -12.40 -1.40 -4.80
C SER A 98 -11.47 -2.61 -4.65
N THR A 99 -11.89 -3.59 -3.87
CA THR A 99 -11.17 -4.85 -3.69
C THR A 99 -11.09 -5.62 -5.00
N GLU A 100 -12.18 -5.65 -5.77
CA GLU A 100 -12.30 -6.32 -7.05
C GLU A 100 -11.29 -5.77 -8.07
N ALA A 101 -11.13 -4.45 -8.14
CA ALA A 101 -10.14 -3.82 -9.02
C ALA A 101 -8.71 -4.19 -8.61
N GLY A 102 -8.42 -4.19 -7.31
CA GLY A 102 -7.12 -4.59 -6.77
C GLY A 102 -6.77 -6.05 -7.06
N LEU A 103 -7.72 -6.98 -6.86
CA LEU A 103 -7.54 -8.41 -7.16
C LEU A 103 -7.43 -8.65 -8.66
N SER A 104 -8.18 -7.94 -9.48
CA SER A 104 -8.05 -8.01 -10.94
C SER A 104 -6.65 -7.61 -11.39
N VAL A 105 -6.09 -6.52 -10.84
CA VAL A 105 -4.70 -6.12 -11.12
C VAL A 105 -3.71 -7.14 -10.58
N LEU A 106 -3.96 -7.73 -9.41
CA LEU A 106 -3.11 -8.80 -8.87
C LEU A 106 -3.05 -10.01 -9.82
N ALA A 107 -4.17 -10.43 -10.40
CA ALA A 107 -4.23 -11.55 -11.34
C ALA A 107 -3.48 -11.27 -12.66
N GLU A 108 -3.43 -10.01 -13.09
CA GLU A 108 -2.65 -9.58 -14.26
C GLU A 108 -1.13 -9.67 -14.02
N GLN A 109 -0.67 -9.45 -12.78
CA GLN A 109 0.76 -9.27 -12.47
C GLN A 109 1.40 -10.42 -11.69
N SER A 110 0.64 -11.19 -10.91
CA SER A 110 1.14 -12.31 -10.10
C SER A 110 0.80 -13.64 -10.76
N ASP A 111 1.83 -14.35 -11.23
CA ASP A 111 1.66 -15.68 -11.79
C ASP A 111 1.18 -16.69 -10.73
N ALA A 112 1.65 -16.54 -9.48
CA ALA A 112 1.21 -17.34 -8.35
C ALA A 112 -0.28 -17.14 -8.01
N PHE A 113 -0.79 -15.90 -8.06
CA PHE A 113 -2.21 -15.67 -7.77
C PHE A 113 -3.11 -16.24 -8.87
N ARG A 114 -2.69 -16.10 -10.13
CA ARG A 114 -3.40 -16.72 -11.25
C ARG A 114 -3.39 -18.25 -11.18
N GLU A 115 -2.27 -18.85 -10.76
CA GLU A 115 -2.20 -20.29 -10.48
C GLU A 115 -3.16 -20.67 -9.35
N LEU A 116 -3.18 -19.90 -8.24
CA LEU A 116 -4.05 -20.15 -7.10
C LEU A 116 -5.54 -20.16 -7.48
N GLN A 117 -5.97 -19.27 -8.37
CA GLN A 117 -7.34 -19.22 -8.91
C GLN A 117 -7.76 -20.49 -9.65
N THR A 118 -6.82 -21.37 -10.01
CA THR A 118 -7.12 -22.66 -10.67
C THR A 118 -7.14 -23.86 -9.73
N ARG A 119 -6.74 -23.69 -8.46
CA ARG A 119 -6.61 -24.78 -7.49
C ARG A 119 -7.93 -24.98 -6.74
N GLU A 120 -8.50 -26.19 -6.85
CA GLU A 120 -9.77 -26.54 -6.20
C GLU A 120 -9.73 -26.40 -4.66
N ASP A 121 -8.56 -26.55 -4.04
CA ASP A 121 -8.34 -26.44 -2.59
C ASP A 121 -7.87 -25.05 -2.13
N ALA A 122 -7.85 -24.04 -3.02
CA ALA A 122 -7.37 -22.68 -2.71
C ALA A 122 -8.09 -22.02 -1.52
N GLU A 123 -9.43 -22.06 -1.51
CA GLU A 123 -10.24 -21.50 -0.43
C GLU A 123 -9.92 -22.16 0.92
N GLN A 124 -9.81 -23.49 0.93
CA GLN A 124 -9.46 -24.24 2.14
C GLN A 124 -8.08 -23.80 2.66
N LYS A 125 -7.08 -23.71 1.78
CA LYS A 125 -5.70 -23.38 2.14
C LYS A 125 -5.53 -21.94 2.63
N LEU A 126 -6.24 -20.98 2.04
CA LEU A 126 -6.28 -19.62 2.55
C LEU A 126 -6.96 -19.53 3.94
N ASN A 127 -8.04 -20.29 4.17
CA ASN A 127 -8.68 -20.36 5.48
C ASN A 127 -7.78 -21.01 6.54
N GLU A 128 -7.06 -22.09 6.21
CA GLU A 128 -6.05 -22.71 7.08
C GLU A 128 -4.98 -21.67 7.48
N ARG A 129 -4.49 -20.89 6.50
CA ARG A 129 -3.53 -19.82 6.75
C ARG A 129 -4.08 -18.72 7.65
N LEU A 130 -5.34 -18.32 7.46
CA LEU A 130 -6.01 -17.32 8.30
C LEU A 130 -6.12 -17.81 9.75
N GLN A 131 -6.48 -19.08 9.96
CA GLN A 131 -6.66 -19.68 11.28
C GLN A 131 -5.34 -19.88 12.04
N MET A 132 -4.28 -20.38 11.37
CA MET A 132 -2.96 -20.59 11.96
C MET A 132 -2.37 -19.32 12.59
N ARG A 133 -2.82 -18.15 12.13
CA ARG A 133 -2.27 -16.87 12.51
C ARG A 133 -2.90 -16.22 13.75
N SER A 134 -3.87 -16.87 14.39
CA SER A 134 -4.45 -16.41 15.67
C SER A 134 -3.44 -16.38 16.84
N LEU A 135 -2.14 -16.55 16.58
CA LEU A 135 -1.07 -16.75 17.57
C LEU A 135 0.09 -15.73 17.50
N THR A 136 0.14 -14.82 16.51
CA THR A 136 1.26 -13.83 16.39
C THR A 136 0.77 -12.43 15.98
N THR A 137 1.32 -11.38 16.61
CA THR A 137 0.84 -9.98 16.53
C THR A 137 1.51 -9.13 15.43
N GLU A 138 2.38 -9.71 14.61
CA GLU A 138 3.39 -8.91 13.87
C GLU A 138 2.97 -8.30 12.54
N ASN A 139 1.84 -8.68 11.93
CA ASN A 139 1.44 -8.04 10.67
C ASN A 139 -0.09 -7.81 10.60
N ALA A 140 -0.48 -6.59 10.96
CA ALA A 140 -1.87 -6.16 11.09
C ALA A 140 -2.68 -6.23 9.78
N LEU A 141 -2.02 -6.30 8.62
CA LEU A 141 -2.69 -6.36 7.32
C LEU A 141 -2.99 -7.78 6.85
N GLN A 142 -2.13 -8.77 7.12
CA GLN A 142 -2.28 -10.06 6.46
C GLN A 142 -3.64 -10.77 6.70
N PRO A 143 -4.37 -10.65 7.85
CA PRO A 143 -5.71 -11.26 7.91
C PRO A 143 -6.64 -10.59 6.90
N ARG A 144 -6.57 -9.26 6.77
CA ARG A 144 -7.33 -8.51 5.75
C ARG A 144 -6.89 -8.85 4.34
N THR A 145 -5.60 -9.08 4.13
CA THR A 145 -5.07 -9.48 2.81
C THR A 145 -5.64 -10.84 2.43
N ILE A 146 -5.65 -11.81 3.35
CA ILE A 146 -6.25 -13.12 3.11
C ILE A 146 -7.77 -13.00 2.90
N ASP A 147 -8.47 -12.18 3.69
CA ASP A 147 -9.91 -11.92 3.48
C ASP A 147 -10.18 -11.33 2.09
N MET A 148 -9.33 -10.40 1.62
CA MET A 148 -9.41 -9.87 0.27
C MET A 148 -9.20 -10.97 -0.77
N LEU A 149 -8.18 -11.83 -0.63
CA LEU A 149 -7.94 -12.95 -1.55
C LEU A 149 -9.13 -13.93 -1.56
N LEU A 150 -9.71 -14.24 -0.40
CA LEU A 150 -10.90 -15.09 -0.27
C LEU A 150 -12.15 -14.47 -0.89
N SER A 151 -12.20 -13.15 -1.07
CA SER A 151 -13.30 -12.48 -1.77
C SER A 151 -13.21 -12.57 -3.30
N ASP A 152 -12.13 -13.13 -3.84
CA ASP A 152 -12.00 -13.38 -5.28
C ASP A 152 -12.99 -14.44 -5.73
N LYS A 153 -13.75 -14.14 -6.80
CA LYS A 153 -14.83 -15.00 -7.30
C LYS A 153 -14.35 -16.34 -7.86
N GLN A 154 -13.07 -16.46 -8.24
CA GLN A 154 -12.49 -17.73 -8.70
C GLN A 154 -11.99 -18.57 -7.53
N ILE A 155 -11.75 -17.97 -6.36
CA ILE A 155 -11.27 -18.67 -5.17
C ILE A 155 -12.43 -19.16 -4.32
N SER A 156 -13.36 -18.29 -3.95
CA SER A 156 -14.52 -18.67 -3.14
C SER A 156 -15.83 -18.49 -3.90
N SER A 157 -16.70 -19.50 -3.77
CA SER A 157 -18.08 -19.47 -4.27
C SER A 157 -19.05 -18.77 -3.31
N SER A 158 -18.60 -18.43 -2.09
CA SER A 158 -19.40 -17.81 -1.04
C SER A 158 -18.68 -16.64 -0.40
N GLN A 159 -19.34 -15.48 -0.32
CA GLN A 159 -18.79 -14.34 0.41
C GLN A 159 -18.51 -14.75 1.87
N SER A 160 -17.24 -14.75 2.27
CA SER A 160 -16.90 -14.99 3.67
C SER A 160 -17.50 -13.87 4.53
N LEU A 161 -18.38 -14.26 5.44
CA LEU A 161 -18.96 -13.36 6.44
C LEU A 161 -17.98 -13.26 7.61
N GLN A 162 -17.18 -12.21 7.71
CA GLN A 162 -16.65 -11.79 9.00
C GLN A 162 -16.73 -10.29 9.27
N ALA A 163 -17.32 -10.01 10.43
CA ALA A 163 -17.73 -8.74 10.98
C ALA A 163 -16.58 -8.03 11.74
N SER A 164 -15.47 -7.76 11.05
CA SER A 164 -14.58 -6.68 11.47
C SER A 164 -15.01 -5.40 10.79
N ALA A 165 -14.86 -4.25 11.45
CA ALA A 165 -15.13 -2.96 10.84
C ALA A 165 -14.08 -2.73 9.72
N VAL A 166 -14.41 -3.14 8.49
CA VAL A 166 -13.54 -3.03 7.32
C VAL A 166 -13.34 -1.54 7.02
N PRO A 167 -12.10 -1.06 6.86
CA PRO A 167 -11.85 0.33 6.54
C PRO A 167 -12.67 0.77 5.32
N GLY A 168 -13.51 1.77 5.53
CA GLY A 168 -14.42 2.31 4.52
C GLY A 168 -15.64 1.44 4.19
N SER A 169 -16.04 0.54 5.09
CA SER A 169 -17.26 -0.27 4.92
C SER A 169 -18.56 0.54 4.92
N SER A 170 -18.54 1.75 5.48
CA SER A 170 -19.70 2.63 5.56
C SER A 170 -19.39 3.95 4.85
N ALA A 171 -20.37 4.48 4.13
CA ALA A 171 -20.24 5.73 3.40
C ALA A 171 -21.45 6.63 3.62
N THR A 172 -21.22 7.92 3.85
CA THR A 172 -22.27 8.95 3.76
C THR A 172 -22.06 9.80 2.51
N VAL A 173 -23.13 9.97 1.73
CA VAL A 173 -23.10 10.77 0.50
C VAL A 173 -23.08 12.26 0.84
N HIS A 174 -22.26 13.01 0.12
CA HIS A 174 -22.11 14.45 0.18
C HIS A 174 -22.02 15.02 -1.24
N THR A 175 -22.06 16.35 -1.33
CA THR A 175 -21.82 17.08 -2.58
C THR A 175 -20.76 18.13 -2.35
N VAL A 176 -19.76 18.14 -3.22
CA VAL A 176 -18.77 19.22 -3.32
C VAL A 176 -18.97 19.98 -4.63
N LYS A 177 -18.29 21.11 -4.77
CA LYS A 177 -18.38 21.96 -5.96
C LYS A 177 -17.04 22.04 -6.69
N THR A 178 -17.11 22.06 -8.01
CA THR A 178 -15.98 22.47 -8.85
C THR A 178 -15.74 23.99 -8.72
N PRO A 179 -14.58 24.51 -9.13
CA PRO A 179 -14.34 25.95 -9.24
C PRO A 179 -15.40 26.72 -10.04
N LYS A 180 -16.01 26.11 -11.08
CA LYS A 180 -17.09 26.71 -11.87
C LYS A 180 -18.51 26.39 -11.36
N GLY A 181 -18.64 25.73 -10.21
CA GLY A 181 -19.91 25.57 -9.49
C GLY A 181 -20.72 24.30 -9.81
N SER A 182 -20.21 23.43 -10.68
CA SER A 182 -20.82 22.12 -10.95
C SER A 182 -20.81 21.25 -9.69
N SER A 183 -21.89 20.52 -9.47
CA SER A 183 -21.98 19.55 -8.36
C SER A 183 -21.17 18.30 -8.67
N VAL A 184 -20.45 17.80 -7.67
CA VAL A 184 -19.74 16.50 -7.73
C VAL A 184 -20.16 15.67 -6.52
N THR A 185 -20.56 14.43 -6.77
CA THR A 185 -20.86 13.46 -5.69
C THR A 185 -19.57 13.10 -4.97
N ALA A 186 -19.62 13.16 -3.65
CA ALA A 186 -18.50 12.80 -2.79
C ALA A 186 -18.98 11.91 -1.63
N HIS A 187 -18.07 11.18 -1.02
CA HIS A 187 -18.38 10.26 0.06
C HIS A 187 -17.48 10.54 1.26
N LYS A 188 -18.01 10.35 2.48
CA LYS A 188 -17.19 10.21 3.69
C LYS A 188 -17.25 8.76 4.13
N TYR A 189 -16.10 8.11 4.14
CA TYR A 189 -15.99 6.71 4.52
C TYR A 189 -15.61 6.53 5.99
N SER A 190 -16.10 5.45 6.59
CA SER A 190 -15.74 5.02 7.93
C SER A 190 -15.90 3.50 8.10
N PRO A 191 -15.25 2.88 9.10
CA PRO A 191 -14.15 3.43 9.89
C PRO A 191 -12.89 3.66 9.05
N ASP A 192 -11.91 4.40 9.60
CA ASP A 192 -10.58 4.50 8.99
C ASP A 192 -9.68 3.34 9.44
N PHE A 193 -8.54 3.17 8.77
CA PHE A 193 -7.51 2.21 9.18
C PHE A 193 -7.01 2.48 10.61
N THR A 194 -6.69 1.40 11.32
CA THR A 194 -6.00 1.48 12.62
C THR A 194 -4.58 2.05 12.45
N THR A 195 -3.98 2.55 13.54
CA THR A 195 -2.59 3.03 13.50
C THR A 195 -1.61 1.95 13.04
N ALA A 196 -1.81 0.71 13.48
CA ALA A 196 -0.96 -0.42 13.08
C ALA A 196 -1.07 -0.70 11.57
N GLU A 197 -2.28 -0.70 11.03
CA GLU A 197 -2.51 -0.89 9.58
C GLU A 197 -1.91 0.25 8.76
N LYS A 198 -2.03 1.51 9.21
CA LYS A 198 -1.43 2.67 8.54
C LYS A 198 0.09 2.56 8.49
N ASN A 199 0.71 2.16 9.60
CA ASN A 199 2.16 1.96 9.68
C ASN A 199 2.62 0.82 8.77
N GLU A 200 1.85 -0.28 8.74
CA GLU A 200 2.16 -1.42 7.90
C GLU A 200 2.03 -1.09 6.41
N LEU A 201 0.94 -0.43 6.00
CA LEU A 201 0.77 0.04 4.61
C LEU A 201 1.92 0.97 4.19
N LYS A 202 2.32 1.90 5.07
CA LYS A 202 3.47 2.77 4.81
C LYS A 202 4.74 1.94 4.56
N ARG A 203 5.01 0.95 5.41
CA ARG A 203 6.20 0.10 5.35
C ARG A 203 6.22 -0.75 4.07
N THR A 204 5.12 -1.45 3.77
CA THR A 204 5.04 -2.35 2.61
C THR A 204 5.11 -1.60 1.29
N PHE A 205 4.48 -0.42 1.18
CA PHE A 205 4.59 0.40 -0.03
C PHE A 205 5.98 1.01 -0.21
N LEU A 206 6.65 1.47 0.85
CA LEU A 206 8.03 1.97 0.74
C LEU A 206 9.04 0.84 0.43
N SER A 207 8.75 -0.38 0.85
CA SER A 207 9.52 -1.56 0.44
C SER A 207 9.34 -1.83 -1.06
N SER A 208 8.09 -1.90 -1.51
CA SER A 208 7.75 -2.20 -2.91
C SER A 208 8.17 -1.10 -3.89
N TYR A 209 8.09 0.16 -3.47
CA TYR A 209 8.39 1.36 -4.26
C TYR A 209 9.40 2.25 -3.51
N PRO A 210 10.68 1.85 -3.43
CA PRO A 210 11.69 2.55 -2.62
C PRO A 210 12.04 3.94 -3.15
N ASN A 211 11.75 4.23 -4.42
CA ASN A 211 11.97 5.55 -5.02
C ASN A 211 10.84 6.55 -4.71
N ALA A 212 9.74 6.09 -4.09
CA ALA A 212 8.65 6.96 -3.66
C ALA A 212 8.98 7.64 -2.33
N GLN A 213 8.63 8.93 -2.24
CA GLN A 213 8.74 9.71 -1.01
C GLN A 213 7.38 9.76 -0.31
N PHE A 214 7.33 9.24 0.91
CA PHE A 214 6.13 9.29 1.77
C PHE A 214 5.73 10.74 2.08
N VAL A 215 4.44 11.06 1.96
CA VAL A 215 3.87 12.38 2.27
C VAL A 215 2.84 12.30 3.40
N SER A 216 1.93 11.33 3.38
CA SER A 216 0.89 11.17 4.42
C SER A 216 0.40 9.73 4.51
N ASN A 217 -0.13 9.37 5.68
CA ASN A 217 -0.60 8.01 5.98
C ASN A 217 -1.77 7.58 5.09
N ALA A 218 -1.98 6.27 5.01
CA ALA A 218 -3.19 5.69 4.46
C ALA A 218 -4.44 6.24 5.18
N THR A 219 -5.52 6.41 4.43
CA THR A 219 -6.82 6.81 4.95
C THR A 219 -7.91 6.53 3.92
N VAL A 220 -9.11 6.23 4.41
CA VAL A 220 -10.33 6.08 3.59
C VAL A 220 -11.01 7.42 3.28
N ASN A 221 -10.53 8.53 3.85
CA ASN A 221 -11.19 9.83 3.75
C ASN A 221 -11.15 10.43 2.33
N TYR A 222 -10.07 10.22 1.59
CA TYR A 222 -9.91 10.77 0.24
C TYR A 222 -9.04 9.85 -0.62
N ASN A 223 -9.32 9.85 -1.92
CA ASN A 223 -8.57 9.13 -2.95
C ASN A 223 -7.75 10.09 -3.85
N CYS A 224 -7.18 9.52 -4.90
CA CYS A 224 -6.37 10.23 -5.90
C CYS A 224 -7.13 11.36 -6.59
N HIS A 225 -8.37 11.12 -7.00
CA HIS A 225 -9.22 12.09 -7.69
C HIS A 225 -9.55 13.28 -6.81
N SER A 226 -9.97 13.03 -5.56
CA SER A 226 -10.25 14.08 -4.59
C SER A 226 -9.01 14.91 -4.26
N TYR A 227 -7.86 14.26 -4.06
CA TYR A 227 -6.60 14.98 -3.82
C TYR A 227 -6.20 15.87 -5.00
N ALA A 228 -6.33 15.36 -6.23
CA ALA A 228 -5.92 16.08 -7.43
C ALA A 228 -6.87 17.24 -7.77
N PHE A 229 -8.18 17.01 -7.78
CA PHE A 229 -9.13 17.97 -8.35
C PHE A 229 -9.83 18.84 -7.31
N TYR A 230 -10.01 18.36 -6.09
CA TYR A 230 -10.78 19.03 -5.05
C TYR A 230 -9.92 19.70 -3.97
N SER A 231 -9.21 18.90 -3.16
CA SER A 231 -8.44 19.44 -2.02
C SER A 231 -7.18 18.62 -1.76
N ARG A 232 -6.04 19.31 -1.78
CA ARG A 232 -4.70 18.74 -1.50
C ARG A 232 -4.37 18.66 -0.01
N LEU A 233 -5.32 18.99 0.87
CA LEU A 233 -5.13 18.88 2.32
C LEU A 233 -5.20 17.40 2.73
N THR A 234 -4.30 16.95 3.59
CA THR A 234 -4.32 15.58 4.13
C THR A 234 -5.45 15.36 5.14
N THR A 235 -6.14 16.42 5.53
CA THR A 235 -7.37 16.41 6.36
C THR A 235 -8.65 16.43 5.52
N ASN A 236 -8.54 16.36 4.19
CA ASN A 236 -9.68 16.29 3.28
C ASN A 236 -10.57 15.08 3.62
N PRO A 237 -11.85 15.28 4.00
CA PRO A 237 -12.71 14.18 4.42
C PRO A 237 -13.47 13.52 3.26
N TYR A 238 -13.30 14.00 2.03
CA TYR A 238 -14.14 13.63 0.90
C TYR A 238 -13.42 12.74 -0.10
N TRP A 239 -14.02 11.61 -0.39
CA TRP A 239 -13.67 10.73 -1.50
C TRP A 239 -14.50 11.09 -2.72
N ILE A 240 -13.88 11.14 -3.91
CA ILE A 240 -14.58 11.45 -5.16
C ILE A 240 -14.38 10.28 -6.10
N GLU A 241 -15.49 9.59 -6.41
CA GLU A 241 -15.46 8.53 -7.41
C GLU A 241 -15.25 9.14 -8.79
N ASP A 242 -16.13 10.03 -9.27
CA ASP A 242 -16.04 10.66 -10.60
C ASP A 242 -15.50 12.12 -10.58
N PRO A 243 -14.25 12.39 -11.03
CA PRO A 243 -13.72 13.74 -11.17
C PRO A 243 -14.13 14.41 -12.48
N SER A 244 -14.85 13.75 -13.39
CA SER A 244 -15.17 14.28 -14.71
C SER A 244 -15.86 15.66 -14.72
N PRO A 245 -16.68 16.05 -13.73
CA PRO A 245 -17.23 17.40 -13.69
C PRO A 245 -16.16 18.50 -13.66
N TYR A 246 -15.03 18.29 -12.98
CA TYR A 246 -13.92 19.26 -12.93
C TYR A 246 -13.27 19.47 -14.31
N MET A 247 -13.27 18.44 -15.15
CA MET A 247 -12.68 18.46 -16.49
C MET A 247 -13.66 18.95 -17.56
N LYS A 248 -14.97 18.75 -17.35
CA LYS A 248 -16.02 19.06 -18.33
C LYS A 248 -16.56 20.49 -18.23
N ASP A 249 -16.58 21.07 -17.04
CA ASP A 249 -17.23 22.37 -16.82
C ASP A 249 -16.33 23.58 -17.05
N GLY A 250 -15.10 23.35 -17.53
CA GLY A 250 -14.12 24.40 -17.75
C GLY A 250 -13.40 24.88 -16.48
N SER A 251 -13.50 24.15 -15.36
CA SER A 251 -12.62 24.40 -14.21
C SER A 251 -11.16 24.07 -14.50
N TYR A 252 -10.93 23.10 -15.40
CA TYR A 252 -9.60 22.74 -15.87
C TYR A 252 -9.57 22.64 -17.40
N ALA A 253 -8.55 23.23 -18.04
CA ALA A 253 -8.30 23.14 -19.47
C ALA A 253 -7.34 22.00 -19.81
N VAL A 254 -7.60 21.32 -20.93
CA VAL A 254 -6.74 20.25 -21.46
C VAL A 254 -5.37 20.81 -21.85
N VAL A 255 -4.31 20.08 -21.49
CA VAL A 255 -2.94 20.32 -21.94
C VAL A 255 -2.61 19.28 -23.01
N PHE A 256 -2.53 19.73 -24.26
CA PHE A 256 -2.34 18.85 -25.42
C PHE A 256 -0.91 18.33 -25.60
N SER A 257 0.07 18.96 -24.95
CA SER A 257 1.48 18.57 -25.03
C SER A 257 2.13 18.54 -23.65
N PRO A 258 2.83 17.46 -23.27
CA PRO A 258 3.57 17.38 -22.02
C PRO A 258 4.56 18.54 -21.81
N VAL A 259 5.07 19.16 -22.88
CA VAL A 259 5.98 20.32 -22.79
C VAL A 259 5.33 21.55 -22.13
N SER A 260 3.99 21.62 -22.14
CA SER A 260 3.21 22.70 -21.55
C SER A 260 2.75 22.38 -20.12
N ALA A 261 3.14 21.22 -19.58
CA ALA A 261 2.88 20.89 -18.19
C ALA A 261 3.84 21.64 -17.27
N SER A 262 3.35 22.02 -16.09
CA SER A 262 4.12 22.69 -15.04
C SER A 262 3.77 22.09 -13.68
N ILE A 263 4.46 22.54 -12.63
CA ILE A 263 4.02 22.27 -11.27
C ILE A 263 2.56 22.73 -11.13
N GLY A 264 1.71 21.86 -10.60
CA GLY A 264 0.28 22.08 -10.50
C GLY A 264 -0.54 21.54 -11.68
N THR A 265 0.05 21.05 -12.77
CA THR A 265 -0.73 20.32 -13.78
C THR A 265 -1.35 19.06 -13.16
N ARG A 266 -2.61 18.78 -13.45
CA ARG A 266 -3.29 17.53 -13.08
C ARG A 266 -2.99 16.46 -14.12
N VAL A 267 -2.71 15.28 -13.64
CA VAL A 267 -2.48 14.09 -14.46
C VAL A 267 -3.65 13.16 -14.21
N TYR A 268 -4.33 12.74 -15.27
CA TYR A 268 -5.40 11.75 -15.22
C TYR A 268 -4.95 10.53 -16.03
N PHE A 269 -4.79 9.41 -15.35
CA PHE A 269 -4.44 8.13 -15.95
C PHE A 269 -5.76 7.44 -16.31
N ASP A 270 -6.14 7.59 -17.58
CA ASP A 270 -7.40 7.09 -18.10
C ASP A 270 -7.31 5.57 -18.29
N HIS A 271 -8.39 4.86 -17.98
CA HIS A 271 -8.43 3.41 -18.07
C HIS A 271 -9.83 2.95 -18.50
N PRO A 272 -9.96 1.96 -19.40
CA PRO A 272 -11.27 1.47 -19.85
C PRO A 272 -12.17 0.99 -18.71
N ASP A 273 -11.58 0.33 -17.73
CA ASP A 273 -12.20 0.06 -16.43
C ASP A 273 -11.98 1.27 -15.51
N TYR A 274 -13.06 1.99 -15.25
CA TYR A 274 -13.09 3.20 -14.43
C TYR A 274 -12.48 3.01 -13.04
N THR A 275 -12.67 1.83 -12.45
CA THR A 275 -12.21 1.50 -11.10
C THR A 275 -10.69 1.39 -10.99
N LYS A 276 -9.99 1.39 -12.12
CA LYS A 276 -8.52 1.38 -12.25
C LYS A 276 -7.96 2.72 -12.72
N THR A 277 -8.80 3.74 -12.88
CA THR A 277 -8.32 5.11 -13.21
C THR A 277 -7.55 5.71 -12.03
N HIS A 278 -6.69 6.68 -12.32
CA HIS A 278 -5.89 7.33 -11.30
C HIS A 278 -5.75 8.82 -11.57
N SER A 279 -5.46 9.60 -10.52
CA SER A 279 -5.14 11.02 -10.64
C SER A 279 -3.94 11.44 -9.83
N ALA A 280 -3.17 12.38 -10.36
CA ALA A 280 -2.04 12.97 -9.66
C ALA A 280 -1.93 14.47 -9.91
N VAL A 281 -1.04 15.12 -9.16
CA VAL A 281 -0.63 16.50 -9.39
C VAL A 281 0.86 16.52 -9.66
N VAL A 282 1.30 17.19 -10.73
CA VAL A 282 2.73 17.44 -10.99
C VAL A 282 3.30 18.30 -9.86
N THR A 283 4.33 17.82 -9.18
CA THR A 283 4.98 18.50 -8.05
C THR A 283 6.49 18.68 -8.20
N GLY A 284 7.12 18.04 -9.19
CA GLY A 284 8.44 18.42 -9.67
C GLY A 284 8.36 19.11 -11.02
N THR A 285 9.34 19.96 -11.32
CA THR A 285 9.45 20.63 -12.62
C THR A 285 9.64 19.58 -13.72
N PRO A 286 8.71 19.46 -14.69
CA PRO A 286 8.90 18.58 -15.83
C PRO A 286 10.14 19.00 -16.61
N SER A 287 11.03 18.04 -16.91
CA SER A 287 12.13 18.32 -17.83
C SER A 287 11.56 18.58 -19.23
N PRO A 288 12.05 19.60 -19.97
CA PRO A 288 11.57 19.91 -21.31
C PRO A 288 11.51 18.68 -22.22
N GLY A 289 10.35 18.45 -22.85
CA GLY A 289 10.13 17.31 -23.74
C GLY A 289 10.00 15.94 -23.07
N SER A 290 10.02 15.87 -21.73
CA SER A 290 9.81 14.59 -21.04
C SER A 290 8.38 14.08 -21.23
N PRO A 291 8.21 12.77 -21.47
CA PRO A 291 6.89 12.18 -21.52
C PRO A 291 6.25 12.21 -20.13
N ALA A 292 4.91 12.31 -20.06
CA ALA A 292 4.19 12.48 -18.81
C ALA A 292 4.40 11.32 -17.82
N GLN A 293 4.74 10.13 -18.32
CA GLN A 293 5.15 8.98 -17.52
C GLN A 293 6.36 9.24 -16.61
N ASN A 294 7.24 10.18 -17.00
CA ASN A 294 8.46 10.51 -16.28
C ASN A 294 8.30 11.72 -15.35
N PHE A 295 7.09 12.28 -15.25
CA PHE A 295 6.87 13.42 -14.37
C PHE A 295 6.96 13.01 -12.90
N THR A 296 7.57 13.88 -12.09
CA THR A 296 7.48 13.78 -10.63
C THR A 296 6.13 14.33 -10.20
N VAL A 297 5.30 13.44 -9.65
CA VAL A 297 3.93 13.73 -9.25
C VAL A 297 3.72 13.42 -7.77
N THR A 298 2.65 13.98 -7.19
CA THR A 298 2.13 13.57 -5.90
C THR A 298 0.72 13.05 -6.08
N SER A 299 0.47 11.84 -5.59
CA SER A 299 -0.82 11.19 -5.69
C SER A 299 -1.10 10.28 -4.50
N LYS A 300 -2.38 10.14 -4.19
CA LYS A 300 -2.87 9.20 -3.18
C LYS A 300 -3.03 7.86 -3.87
N TRP A 301 -2.50 6.77 -3.31
CA TRP A 301 -2.66 5.46 -3.93
C TRP A 301 -3.95 4.79 -3.42
N GLY A 302 -5.10 5.14 -4.00
CA GLY A 302 -6.43 4.67 -3.55
C GLY A 302 -6.68 5.01 -2.08
N LYS A 303 -6.93 3.98 -1.25
CA LYS A 303 -7.01 4.14 0.22
C LYS A 303 -5.65 4.03 0.94
N ALA A 304 -4.60 3.59 0.24
CA ALA A 304 -3.22 3.51 0.73
C ALA A 304 -2.53 4.90 0.87
N PRO A 305 -1.25 5.01 1.28
CA PRO A 305 -0.64 6.31 1.59
C PRO A 305 -0.56 7.30 0.42
N LEU A 306 -0.28 8.55 0.76
CA LEU A 306 0.02 9.64 -0.19
C LEU A 306 1.53 9.67 -0.44
N PHE A 307 1.93 9.62 -1.71
CA PHE A 307 3.33 9.60 -2.12
C PHE A 307 3.65 10.70 -3.13
N LYS A 308 4.88 11.19 -3.08
CA LYS A 308 5.54 11.86 -4.20
C LYS A 308 6.41 10.83 -4.92
N HIS A 309 6.24 10.66 -6.21
CA HIS A 309 6.87 9.58 -6.98
C HIS A 309 7.00 9.97 -8.46
N VAL A 310 7.78 9.20 -9.22
CA VAL A 310 7.74 9.27 -10.68
C VAL A 310 6.46 8.59 -11.15
N ALA A 311 5.74 9.18 -12.11
CA ALA A 311 4.41 8.72 -12.46
C ALA A 311 4.37 7.23 -12.86
N LYS A 312 5.34 6.74 -13.65
CA LYS A 312 5.45 5.31 -14.04
C LYS A 312 5.90 4.36 -12.94
N ASP A 313 6.42 4.89 -11.83
CA ASP A 313 6.82 4.11 -10.67
C ASP A 313 5.72 4.18 -9.60
N SER A 314 4.60 3.50 -9.89
CA SER A 314 3.42 3.45 -9.04
C SER A 314 2.59 2.18 -9.30
N PRO A 315 1.60 1.85 -8.46
CA PRO A 315 0.73 0.68 -8.65
C PRO A 315 -0.15 0.68 -9.91
N TYR A 316 -0.20 1.80 -10.65
CA TYR A 316 -1.16 2.02 -11.73
C TYR A 316 -0.57 1.77 -13.12
N SER A 317 -1.43 1.35 -14.03
CA SER A 317 -1.12 1.31 -15.45
C SER A 317 -0.99 2.73 -16.02
N MET A 318 -0.11 2.90 -17.00
CA MET A 318 0.30 4.21 -17.54
C MET A 318 -0.11 4.41 -19.00
N ASN A 319 -1.12 3.66 -19.44
CA ASN A 319 -1.63 3.68 -20.81
C ASN A 319 -2.74 4.75 -20.86
N ASN A 320 -2.54 5.83 -21.64
CA ASN A 320 -3.51 6.94 -21.84
C ASN A 320 -3.51 8.04 -20.74
N ILE A 321 -2.43 8.81 -20.68
CA ILE A 321 -2.30 9.95 -19.76
C ILE A 321 -2.92 11.21 -20.39
N LYS A 322 -3.83 11.84 -19.67
CA LYS A 322 -4.39 13.16 -19.98
C LYS A 322 -3.88 14.18 -18.98
N LEU A 323 -3.65 15.40 -19.45
CA LEU A 323 -3.09 16.50 -18.67
C LEU A 323 -4.07 17.66 -18.63
N TYR A 324 -4.18 18.32 -17.47
CA TYR A 324 -5.09 19.44 -17.29
C TYR A 324 -4.50 20.55 -16.41
N ASN A 325 -4.66 21.80 -16.81
CA ASN A 325 -4.30 22.98 -16.01
C ASN A 325 -5.56 23.63 -15.45
N ALA A 326 -5.49 24.15 -14.22
CA ALA A 326 -6.58 24.93 -13.65
C ALA A 326 -6.78 26.23 -14.46
N ASN A 327 -8.04 26.61 -14.69
CA ASN A 327 -8.43 27.89 -15.30
C ASN A 327 -8.66 29.00 -14.28
#